data_AF-A0A9P5XKD9-F1
#
_entry.id   AF-A0A9P5XKD9-F1
#
_cell.length_a   1.000
_cell.length_b   1.000
_cell.length_c   1.000
_cell.angle_alpha   90.00
_cell.angle_beta   90.00
_cell.angle_gamma   90.00
#
_symmetry.space_group_name_H-M   'P 1'
#
loop_
_entity.id
_entity.type
_entity.pdbx_description
1 polymer ?
#
loop_
_entity_poly.entity_id
_entity_poly.type
_entity_poly.pdbx_seq_one_letter_code
_entity_poly.pdbx_strand_id
1 'polypeptide(L)'
;MPSYHENSHPYPNSVYLHSSHRQPPHSSAYQYSTEEPGEQEWQQPWHTRVMEEQNGRMQYQELTMDEEGRGVRGHARETRMRAQDEMDIWRQPQTQPHTYESARPQAHPYSRGPLHGRQSRPPPPPNRIRIENDPRIQQSLRAIEDISSQFNALQREFVPPSFIAFETSSGIVTAPTISSFDRRHADSNSYVPSLARGLTNRNIHAHLESLDEFVARLNSVESWGIEDVRGRRKAGIRQIQEEWEYVHGILKASWLKHIEQYGTSVNTRTVFWN
;
A
#
# COMPACT_ATOMS: atom_id res chain seq x y z
N MET A 1 26.38 -23.80 53.60
CA MET A 1 25.40 -24.56 54.42
C MET A 1 24.01 -24.15 53.99
N PRO A 2 23.32 -24.91 53.11
CA PRO A 2 21.98 -24.55 52.67
C PRO A 2 20.94 -25.19 53.61
N SER A 3 20.17 -24.34 54.29
CA SER A 3 19.02 -24.77 55.09
C SER A 3 17.80 -24.93 54.19
N TYR A 4 17.32 -26.16 54.08
CA TYR A 4 16.04 -26.50 53.48
C TYR A 4 14.93 -26.17 54.47
N HIS A 5 13.96 -25.35 54.07
CA HIS A 5 12.67 -25.26 54.75
C HIS A 5 11.61 -25.97 53.91
N GLU A 6 11.29 -27.19 54.34
CA GLU A 6 10.05 -27.89 54.03
C GLU A 6 8.87 -27.06 54.53
N ASN A 7 7.97 -26.66 53.63
CA ASN A 7 6.63 -26.23 53.99
C ASN A 7 5.64 -27.22 53.40
N SER A 8 5.31 -28.21 54.23
CA SER A 8 4.21 -29.13 54.05
C SER A 8 2.89 -28.39 54.32
N HIS A 9 2.07 -28.18 53.29
CA HIS A 9 0.68 -27.81 53.47
C HIS A 9 -0.23 -29.00 53.15
N PRO A 10 -1.01 -29.51 54.12
CA PRO A 10 -2.05 -30.50 53.89
C PRO A 10 -3.33 -29.81 53.38
N TYR A 11 -3.89 -30.36 52.30
CA TYR A 11 -5.25 -30.09 51.78
C TYR A 11 -6.31 -30.27 52.88
N PRO A 12 -7.47 -29.57 52.84
CA PRO A 12 -8.64 -30.20 52.19
C PRO A 12 -9.73 -29.24 51.66
N ASN A 13 -10.35 -29.58 50.53
CA ASN A 13 -11.82 -29.67 50.38
C ASN A 13 -12.20 -29.73 48.90
N SER A 14 -12.31 -30.96 48.39
CA SER A 14 -13.04 -31.26 47.17
C SER A 14 -14.53 -31.26 47.51
N VAL A 15 -15.22 -30.16 47.20
CA VAL A 15 -16.68 -30.11 47.20
C VAL A 15 -17.14 -30.75 45.90
N TYR A 16 -17.58 -32.01 45.99
CA TYR A 16 -18.29 -32.70 44.93
C TYR A 16 -19.64 -32.02 44.68
N LEU A 17 -19.67 -31.07 43.74
CA LEU A 17 -20.90 -30.59 43.14
C LEU A 17 -21.51 -31.73 42.31
N HIS A 18 -22.63 -32.25 42.80
CA HIS A 18 -23.51 -33.17 42.10
C HIS A 18 -24.01 -32.50 40.81
N SER A 19 -23.36 -32.82 39.70
CA SER A 19 -23.79 -32.40 38.37
C SER A 19 -25.04 -33.21 38.01
N SER A 20 -26.20 -32.58 38.19
CA SER A 20 -27.49 -33.14 37.81
C SER A 20 -27.52 -33.33 36.31
N HIS A 21 -27.47 -34.61 35.91
CA HIS A 21 -27.56 -35.07 34.54
C HIS A 21 -28.96 -34.77 33.99
N ARG A 22 -29.18 -33.56 33.48
CA ARG A 22 -30.33 -33.25 32.62
C ARG A 22 -29.98 -33.75 31.22
N GLN A 23 -30.58 -34.87 30.83
CA GLN A 23 -30.63 -35.28 29.43
C GLN A 23 -31.32 -34.17 28.62
N PRO A 24 -30.68 -33.64 27.57
CA PRO A 24 -31.38 -32.77 26.63
C PRO A 24 -32.41 -33.61 25.85
N PRO A 25 -33.61 -33.07 25.57
CA PRO A 25 -34.57 -33.72 24.71
C PRO A 25 -33.97 -33.88 23.31
N HIS A 26 -34.26 -35.03 22.70
CA HIS A 26 -33.91 -35.39 21.33
C HIS A 26 -34.35 -34.29 20.35
N SER A 27 -33.44 -33.38 20.02
CA SER A 27 -33.59 -32.46 18.91
C SER A 27 -33.35 -33.24 17.62
N SER A 28 -34.44 -33.39 16.88
CA SER A 28 -34.52 -33.82 15.49
C SER A 28 -33.31 -33.37 14.69
N ALA A 29 -32.60 -34.35 14.13
CA ALA A 29 -31.50 -34.17 13.21
C ALA A 29 -31.97 -33.42 11.96
N TYR A 30 -31.80 -32.09 11.96
CA TYR A 30 -31.57 -31.38 10.72
C TYR A 30 -30.11 -31.62 10.36
N GLN A 31 -29.86 -32.57 9.45
CA GLN A 31 -28.62 -32.61 8.69
C GLN A 31 -28.59 -31.36 7.81
N TYR A 32 -28.20 -30.23 8.39
CA TYR A 32 -27.59 -29.18 7.59
C TYR A 32 -26.20 -29.69 7.23
N SER A 33 -26.03 -30.11 5.98
CA SER A 33 -24.72 -30.15 5.35
C SER A 33 -24.15 -28.75 5.41
N THR A 34 -23.36 -28.49 6.43
CA THR A 34 -22.39 -27.40 6.43
C THR A 34 -21.32 -27.81 5.43
N GLU A 35 -21.62 -27.66 4.14
CA GLU A 35 -20.59 -27.41 3.16
C GLU A 35 -19.95 -26.10 3.60
N GLU A 36 -18.89 -26.18 4.42
CA GLU A 36 -17.99 -25.05 4.59
C GLU A 36 -17.55 -24.65 3.18
N PRO A 37 -17.91 -23.45 2.69
CA PRO A 37 -17.30 -22.96 1.46
C PRO A 37 -15.81 -22.93 1.74
N GLY A 38 -15.08 -23.84 1.09
CA GLY A 38 -13.66 -24.06 1.36
C GLY A 38 -12.92 -22.73 1.40
N GLU A 39 -12.06 -22.57 2.39
CA GLU A 39 -11.15 -21.44 2.58
C GLU A 39 -10.26 -21.12 1.34
N GLN A 40 -10.39 -21.88 0.25
CA GLN A 40 -9.76 -21.65 -1.05
C GLN A 40 -10.41 -20.52 -1.87
N GLU A 41 -11.67 -20.17 -1.65
CA GLU A 41 -12.35 -19.20 -2.55
C GLU A 41 -12.05 -17.73 -2.18
N TRP A 42 -11.72 -17.44 -0.92
CA TRP A 42 -11.41 -16.07 -0.46
C TRP A 42 -9.96 -15.62 -0.70
N GLN A 43 -9.06 -16.54 -1.12
CA GLN A 43 -7.65 -16.22 -1.37
C GLN A 43 -7.33 -15.86 -2.83
N GLN A 44 -8.25 -16.07 -3.77
CA GLN A 44 -8.06 -15.74 -5.18
C GLN A 44 -8.14 -14.22 -5.50
N PRO A 45 -8.95 -13.38 -4.83
CA PRO A 45 -9.13 -11.98 -5.26
C PRO A 45 -7.88 -11.09 -5.12
N TRP A 46 -6.98 -11.38 -4.17
CA TRP A 46 -5.85 -10.48 -3.87
C TRP A 46 -4.69 -10.65 -4.85
N HIS A 47 -4.34 -11.90 -5.22
CA HIS A 47 -3.34 -12.15 -6.25
C HIS A 47 -3.81 -11.60 -7.60
N THR A 48 -5.11 -11.73 -7.92
CA THR A 48 -5.69 -11.13 -9.11
C THR A 48 -5.62 -9.60 -9.06
N ARG A 49 -5.94 -8.95 -7.93
CA ARG A 49 -5.84 -7.48 -7.82
C ARG A 49 -4.41 -6.96 -7.93
N VAL A 50 -3.43 -7.61 -7.30
CA VAL A 50 -2.03 -7.20 -7.38
C VAL A 50 -1.49 -7.40 -8.80
N MET A 51 -1.83 -8.52 -9.45
CA MET A 51 -1.48 -8.76 -10.86
C MET A 51 -2.19 -7.78 -11.80
N GLU A 52 -3.44 -7.43 -11.55
CA GLU A 52 -4.23 -6.51 -12.36
C GLU A 52 -3.75 -5.06 -12.19
N GLU A 53 -3.33 -4.64 -10.99
CA GLU A 53 -2.69 -3.34 -10.75
C GLU A 53 -1.31 -3.29 -11.41
N GLN A 54 -0.51 -4.36 -11.33
CA GLN A 54 0.80 -4.43 -11.96
C GLN A 54 0.68 -4.44 -13.50
N ASN A 55 -0.28 -5.19 -14.04
CA ASN A 55 -0.58 -5.21 -15.48
C ASN A 55 -1.14 -3.86 -15.95
N GLY A 56 -1.99 -3.21 -15.14
CA GLY A 56 -2.48 -1.85 -15.41
C GLY A 56 -1.35 -0.81 -15.44
N ARG A 57 -0.35 -0.91 -14.54
CA ARG A 57 0.85 -0.07 -14.57
C ARG A 57 1.70 -0.31 -15.82
N MET A 58 1.88 -1.56 -16.23
CA MET A 58 2.60 -1.90 -17.46
C MET A 58 1.89 -1.36 -18.71
N GLN A 59 0.57 -1.51 -18.81
CA GLN A 59 -0.20 -0.92 -19.91
C GLN A 59 -0.14 0.60 -19.94
N TYR A 60 -0.22 1.26 -18.77
CA TYR A 60 -0.06 2.72 -18.71
C TYR A 60 1.33 3.15 -19.17
N GLN A 61 2.37 2.40 -18.79
CA GLN A 61 3.74 2.69 -19.20
C GLN A 61 3.95 2.49 -20.72
N GLU A 62 3.36 1.43 -21.29
CA GLU A 62 3.36 1.15 -22.74
C GLU A 62 2.61 2.24 -23.52
N LEU A 63 1.44 2.69 -23.04
CA LEU A 63 0.69 3.79 -23.64
C LEU A 63 1.45 5.12 -23.61
N THR A 64 2.15 5.42 -22.50
CA THR A 64 2.98 6.64 -22.43
C THR A 64 4.20 6.57 -23.35
N MET A 65 4.80 5.39 -23.54
CA MET A 65 5.93 5.21 -24.46
C MET A 65 5.49 5.37 -25.93
N ASP A 66 4.27 4.95 -26.27
CA ASP A 66 3.70 5.12 -27.61
C ASP A 66 3.31 6.58 -27.93
N GLU A 67 2.83 7.34 -26.93
CA GLU A 67 2.55 8.77 -27.09
C GLU A 67 3.85 9.59 -27.28
N GLU A 68 4.88 9.32 -26.48
CA GLU A 68 6.18 9.99 -26.63
C GLU A 68 6.91 9.57 -27.92
N GLY A 69 6.77 8.31 -28.33
CA GLY A 69 7.36 7.80 -29.58
C GLY A 69 6.76 8.41 -30.85
N ARG A 70 5.46 8.74 -30.86
CA ARG A 70 4.79 9.39 -31.99
C ARG A 70 4.94 10.92 -31.98
N GLY A 71 5.04 11.55 -30.82
CA GLY A 71 5.26 13.00 -30.69
C GLY A 71 6.64 13.46 -31.16
N VAL A 72 7.70 12.69 -30.88
CA VAL A 72 9.08 13.12 -31.17
C VAL A 72 9.46 12.93 -32.65
N ARG A 73 8.92 11.93 -33.36
CA ARG A 73 9.14 11.79 -34.82
C ARG A 73 8.27 12.72 -35.67
N GLY A 74 7.10 13.12 -35.18
CA GLY A 74 6.22 14.08 -35.86
C GLY A 74 6.78 15.49 -35.86
N HIS A 75 7.18 15.99 -34.68
CA HIS A 75 7.67 17.37 -34.57
C HIS A 75 9.00 17.60 -35.28
N ALA A 76 9.96 16.68 -35.25
CA ALA A 76 11.23 16.87 -35.97
C ALA A 76 11.06 16.95 -37.50
N ARG A 77 10.05 16.27 -38.07
CA ARG A 77 9.74 16.35 -39.51
C ARG A 77 8.96 17.61 -39.86
N GLU A 78 8.07 18.06 -38.97
CA GLU A 78 7.29 19.28 -39.18
C GLU A 78 8.13 20.55 -39.02
N THR A 79 9.05 20.61 -38.04
CA THR A 79 9.98 21.75 -37.92
C THR A 79 10.95 21.82 -39.10
N ARG A 80 11.36 20.66 -39.66
CA ARG A 80 12.23 20.62 -40.84
C ARG A 80 11.52 21.06 -42.14
N MET A 81 10.23 20.74 -42.31
CA MET A 81 9.47 21.24 -43.46
C MET A 81 9.11 22.72 -43.33
N ARG A 82 8.80 23.21 -42.12
CA ARG A 82 8.54 24.66 -41.89
C ARG A 82 9.78 25.53 -42.14
N ALA A 83 10.96 25.07 -41.73
CA ALA A 83 12.21 25.78 -41.99
C ALA A 83 12.61 25.79 -43.48
N GLN A 84 12.09 24.85 -44.28
CA GLN A 84 12.34 24.79 -45.72
C GLN A 84 11.35 25.68 -46.48
N ASP A 85 10.07 25.72 -46.07
CA ASP A 85 9.07 26.67 -46.59
C ASP A 85 9.39 28.14 -46.27
N GLU A 86 9.97 28.44 -45.08
CA GLU A 86 10.37 29.81 -44.74
C GLU A 86 11.52 30.37 -45.59
N MET A 87 12.36 29.51 -46.21
CA MET A 87 13.41 29.98 -47.13
C MET A 87 12.90 30.27 -48.55
N ASP A 88 11.82 29.63 -48.99
CA ASP A 88 11.24 29.86 -50.33
C ASP A 88 10.30 31.08 -50.38
N ILE A 89 9.77 31.52 -49.22
CA ILE A 89 8.89 32.70 -49.12
C ILE A 89 9.61 34.03 -49.45
N TRP A 90 10.94 34.11 -49.32
CA TRP A 90 11.69 35.32 -49.68
C TRP A 90 12.11 35.39 -51.15
N ARG A 91 11.71 34.42 -51.98
CA ARG A 91 12.20 34.28 -53.37
C ARG A 91 11.13 34.36 -54.45
N GLN A 92 10.00 35.04 -54.21
CA GLN A 92 9.04 35.30 -55.29
C GLN A 92 8.61 36.78 -55.43
N PRO A 93 8.56 37.29 -56.67
CA PRO A 93 8.19 38.66 -56.98
C PRO A 93 6.67 38.89 -56.89
N GLN A 94 6.33 40.10 -56.45
CA GLN A 94 4.98 40.65 -56.37
C GLN A 94 4.15 40.39 -57.63
N THR A 95 3.01 39.72 -57.47
CA THR A 95 1.83 39.95 -58.31
C THR A 95 0.57 39.94 -57.44
N GLN A 96 -0.11 41.09 -57.41
CA GLN A 96 -1.53 41.22 -57.04
C GLN A 96 -2.40 40.84 -58.26
N PRO A 97 -3.75 40.92 -58.20
CA PRO A 97 -4.71 40.69 -57.11
C PRO A 97 -5.72 39.58 -57.52
N HIS A 98 -6.56 39.08 -56.60
CA HIS A 98 -8.01 38.93 -56.84
C HIS A 98 -8.74 38.43 -55.57
N THR A 99 -9.97 38.92 -55.49
CA THR A 99 -10.95 39.03 -54.42
C THR A 99 -11.87 37.81 -54.27
N TYR A 100 -11.96 37.21 -53.08
CA TYR A 100 -13.16 36.56 -52.49
C TYR A 100 -12.82 36.19 -51.03
N GLU A 101 -13.27 36.89 -49.99
CA GLU A 101 -14.63 36.93 -49.41
C GLU A 101 -15.10 35.58 -48.83
N SER A 102 -14.78 35.32 -47.54
CA SER A 102 -15.73 34.74 -46.58
C SER A 102 -15.18 34.61 -45.15
N ALA A 103 -15.82 35.39 -44.28
CA ALA A 103 -16.19 35.11 -42.88
C ALA A 103 -15.12 34.65 -41.87
N ARG A 104 -14.57 35.66 -41.17
CA ARG A 104 -14.04 35.58 -39.79
C ARG A 104 -15.18 35.50 -38.76
N PRO A 105 -15.00 34.78 -37.64
CA PRO A 105 -15.50 35.22 -36.33
C PRO A 105 -14.45 36.09 -35.64
N GLN A 106 -14.92 37.23 -35.14
CA GLN A 106 -14.17 38.32 -34.55
C GLN A 106 -13.44 37.91 -33.26
N ALA A 107 -12.15 38.22 -33.21
CA ALA A 107 -11.46 38.50 -31.96
C ALA A 107 -11.93 39.89 -31.46
N HIS A 108 -12.50 39.94 -30.26
CA HIS A 108 -12.72 41.19 -29.53
C HIS A 108 -11.58 41.42 -28.53
N PRO A 109 -10.81 42.52 -28.66
CA PRO A 109 -9.95 43.02 -27.61
C PRO A 109 -10.77 43.99 -26.75
N TYR A 110 -11.30 43.52 -25.62
CA TYR A 110 -11.83 44.44 -24.60
C TYR A 110 -10.77 44.66 -23.51
N SER A 111 -10.18 45.85 -23.59
CA SER A 111 -9.46 46.53 -22.52
C SER A 111 -10.21 46.43 -21.19
N ARG A 112 -9.70 45.64 -20.25
CA ARG A 112 -10.09 45.75 -18.84
C ARG A 112 -9.32 46.92 -18.23
N GLY A 113 -10.04 48.01 -17.96
CA GLY A 113 -9.52 49.16 -17.25
C GLY A 113 -9.12 48.85 -15.79
N PRO A 114 -8.40 49.75 -15.12
CA PRO A 114 -8.01 49.61 -13.73
C PRO A 114 -9.24 49.78 -12.85
N LEU A 115 -9.82 48.67 -12.40
CA LEU A 115 -10.87 48.68 -11.39
C LEU A 115 -10.26 49.09 -10.05
N HIS A 116 -10.60 50.31 -9.65
CA HIS A 116 -10.35 50.91 -8.35
C HIS A 116 -10.52 49.93 -7.20
N GLY A 117 -9.64 50.08 -6.21
CA GLY A 117 -9.54 49.26 -5.00
C GLY A 117 -10.89 48.99 -4.35
N ARG A 118 -11.44 47.81 -4.63
CA ARG A 118 -12.27 47.11 -3.65
C ARG A 118 -11.29 46.73 -2.55
N GLN A 119 -11.34 47.47 -1.44
CA GLN A 119 -10.74 47.03 -0.18
C GLN A 119 -11.25 45.60 0.03
N SER A 120 -10.35 44.63 -0.15
CA SER A 120 -10.61 43.23 0.12
C SER A 120 -11.05 43.16 1.57
N ARG A 121 -12.36 43.08 1.79
CA ARG A 121 -12.91 42.79 3.11
C ARG A 121 -12.12 41.57 3.58
N PRO A 122 -11.38 41.64 4.71
CA PRO A 122 -10.61 40.51 5.16
C PRO A 122 -11.55 39.32 5.17
N PRO A 123 -11.16 38.18 4.56
CA PRO A 123 -12.01 37.01 4.53
C PRO A 123 -12.51 36.79 5.96
N PRO A 124 -13.83 36.60 6.16
CA PRO A 124 -14.35 36.36 7.50
C PRO A 124 -13.46 35.30 8.15
N PRO A 125 -12.96 35.52 9.38
CA PRO A 125 -12.06 34.57 10.02
C PRO A 125 -12.71 33.21 9.88
N PRO A 126 -12.00 32.20 9.34
CA PRO A 126 -12.59 30.91 9.02
C PRO A 126 -13.36 30.52 10.26
N ASN A 127 -14.68 30.41 10.14
CA ASN A 127 -15.54 30.02 11.24
C ASN A 127 -14.87 28.77 11.81
N ARG A 128 -14.22 28.91 12.97
CA ARG A 128 -13.92 27.78 13.85
C ARG A 128 -15.29 27.36 14.35
N ILE A 129 -16.07 26.78 13.44
CA ILE A 129 -17.29 26.05 13.73
C ILE A 129 -16.87 25.16 14.90
N ARG A 130 -17.69 25.14 15.93
CA ARG A 130 -17.50 24.36 17.16
C ARG A 130 -17.51 22.87 16.79
N ILE A 131 -16.44 22.41 16.16
CA ILE A 131 -16.15 21.04 15.72
C ILE A 131 -16.23 20.09 16.93
N GLU A 132 -15.99 20.63 18.12
CA GLU A 132 -15.96 19.92 19.39
C GLU A 132 -17.28 19.20 19.73
N ASN A 133 -18.43 19.60 19.18
CA ASN A 133 -19.74 19.04 19.58
C ASN A 133 -20.46 18.21 18.51
N ASP A 134 -19.87 17.98 17.33
CA ASP A 134 -20.51 17.09 16.35
C ASP A 134 -20.24 15.61 16.74
N PRO A 135 -21.27 14.82 17.08
CA PRO A 135 -21.08 13.43 17.50
C PRO A 135 -20.43 12.56 16.40
N ARG A 136 -20.61 12.90 15.12
CA ARG A 136 -20.01 12.14 14.00
C ARG A 136 -18.50 12.35 13.93
N ILE A 137 -18.05 13.59 14.13
CA ILE A 137 -16.62 13.92 14.15
C ILE A 137 -15.95 13.23 15.34
N GLN A 138 -16.59 13.27 16.53
CA GLN A 138 -16.11 12.57 17.71
C GLN A 138 -16.02 11.06 17.49
N GLN A 139 -17.01 10.46 16.82
CA GLN A 139 -17.00 9.04 16.47
C GLN A 139 -15.83 8.69 15.53
N SER A 140 -15.60 9.48 14.47
CA SER A 140 -14.45 9.27 13.57
C SER A 140 -13.11 9.36 14.32
N LEU A 141 -12.96 10.34 15.21
CA LEU A 141 -11.73 10.50 16.01
C LEU A 141 -11.51 9.31 16.95
N ARG A 142 -12.56 8.84 17.64
CA ARG A 142 -12.49 7.64 18.49
C ARG A 142 -12.16 6.38 17.70
N ALA A 143 -12.73 6.22 16.51
CA ALA A 143 -12.44 5.08 15.65
C ALA A 143 -10.97 5.07 15.22
N ILE A 144 -10.39 6.22 14.86
CA ILE A 144 -8.96 6.33 14.53
C ILE A 144 -8.11 5.95 15.75
N GLU A 145 -8.44 6.48 16.93
CA GLU A 145 -7.71 6.19 18.17
C GLU A 145 -7.75 4.71 18.55
N ASP A 146 -8.92 4.06 18.44
CA ASP A 146 -9.08 2.63 18.68
C ASP A 146 -8.26 1.79 17.70
N ILE A 147 -8.32 2.12 16.39
CA ILE A 147 -7.49 1.44 15.37
C ILE A 147 -6.00 1.63 15.66
N SER A 148 -5.56 2.84 16.00
CA SER A 148 -4.16 3.11 16.36
C SER A 148 -3.74 2.35 17.62
N SER A 149 -4.61 2.19 18.62
CA SER A 149 -4.33 1.41 19.83
C SER A 149 -4.15 -0.09 19.51
N GLN A 150 -5.02 -0.65 18.68
CA GLN A 150 -4.93 -2.03 18.21
C GLN A 150 -3.66 -2.27 17.38
N PHE A 151 -3.30 -1.34 16.50
CA PHE A 151 -2.05 -1.38 15.75
C PHE A 151 -0.82 -1.38 16.67
N ASN A 152 -0.79 -0.49 17.67
CA ASN A 152 0.30 -0.46 18.65
C ASN A 152 0.41 -1.76 19.47
N ALA A 153 -0.72 -2.42 19.77
CA ALA A 153 -0.71 -3.73 20.42
C ALA A 153 -0.11 -4.80 19.49
N LEU A 154 -0.55 -4.86 18.24
CA LEU A 154 -0.02 -5.78 17.22
C LEU A 154 1.49 -5.62 17.04
N GLN A 155 2.00 -4.38 16.96
CA GLN A 155 3.43 -4.11 16.84
C GLN A 155 4.25 -4.67 18.03
N ARG A 156 3.71 -4.57 19.25
CA ARG A 156 4.40 -5.06 20.46
C ARG A 156 4.41 -6.59 20.56
N GLU A 157 3.38 -7.22 20.03
CA GLU A 157 3.23 -8.68 20.02
C GLU A 157 4.01 -9.34 18.87
N PHE A 158 4.36 -8.59 17.84
CA PHE A 158 5.10 -9.12 16.70
C PHE A 158 6.53 -9.51 17.10
N VAL A 159 6.79 -10.82 17.04
CA VAL A 159 8.13 -11.39 17.19
C VAL A 159 8.48 -12.09 15.88
N PRO A 160 9.50 -11.61 15.15
CA PRO A 160 9.92 -12.27 13.92
C PRO A 160 10.47 -13.68 14.23
N PRO A 161 10.17 -14.69 13.39
CA PRO A 161 10.64 -16.06 13.63
C PRO A 161 12.16 -16.13 13.53
N SER A 162 12.80 -17.12 14.14
CA SER A 162 14.27 -17.27 14.07
C SER A 162 14.78 -17.63 12.67
N PHE A 163 13.91 -18.23 11.85
CA PHE A 163 14.18 -18.62 10.47
C PHE A 163 13.00 -18.22 9.60
N ILE A 164 13.28 -17.81 8.36
CA ILE A 164 12.28 -17.45 7.36
C ILE A 164 12.44 -18.39 6.16
N ALA A 165 11.31 -18.94 5.70
CA ALA A 165 11.28 -19.80 4.53
C ALA A 165 10.93 -18.99 3.27
N PHE A 166 11.78 -19.03 2.26
CA PHE A 166 11.59 -18.38 0.98
C PHE A 166 11.27 -19.42 -0.09
N GLU A 167 10.30 -19.13 -0.94
CA GLU A 167 9.97 -19.92 -2.12
C GLU A 167 10.79 -19.42 -3.31
N THR A 168 11.64 -20.29 -3.85
CA THR A 168 12.50 -20.03 -5.00
C THR A 168 12.14 -20.99 -6.14
N SER A 169 12.72 -20.78 -7.32
CA SER A 169 12.56 -21.70 -8.45
C SER A 169 13.12 -23.12 -8.19
N SER A 170 14.00 -23.28 -7.21
CA SER A 170 14.59 -24.57 -6.82
C SER A 170 13.90 -25.24 -5.63
N GLY A 171 12.89 -24.60 -5.04
CA GLY A 171 12.14 -25.12 -3.89
C GLY A 171 12.11 -24.14 -2.72
N ILE A 172 11.98 -24.66 -1.50
CA ILE A 172 11.91 -23.84 -0.28
C ILE A 172 13.30 -23.73 0.33
N VAL A 173 13.78 -22.49 0.49
CA VAL A 173 15.07 -22.17 1.11
C VAL A 173 14.82 -21.50 2.45
N THR A 174 15.46 -21.99 3.51
CA THR A 174 15.33 -21.39 4.85
C THR A 174 16.54 -20.51 5.17
N ALA A 175 16.30 -19.25 5.51
CA ALA A 175 17.32 -18.29 5.89
C ALA A 175 17.22 -17.91 7.38
N PRO A 176 18.34 -17.68 8.07
CA PRO A 176 18.32 -17.15 9.43
C PRO A 176 17.84 -15.71 9.44
N THR A 177 16.94 -15.39 10.37
CA THR A 177 16.38 -14.05 10.51
C THR A 177 17.40 -13.08 11.08
N ILE A 178 17.46 -11.87 10.51
CA ILE A 178 18.29 -10.77 11.02
C ILE A 178 17.39 -9.76 11.71
N SER A 179 17.51 -9.67 13.04
CA SER A 179 16.78 -8.68 13.83
C SER A 179 17.36 -7.27 13.70
N SER A 180 18.63 -7.14 13.33
CA SER A 180 19.32 -5.86 13.14
C SER A 180 19.25 -5.40 11.69
N PHE A 181 18.09 -4.90 11.26
CA PHE A 181 17.97 -4.23 9.98
C PHE A 181 18.19 -2.72 10.15
N ASP A 182 19.23 -2.19 9.50
CA ASP A 182 19.39 -0.74 9.37
C ASP A 182 18.50 -0.24 8.23
N ARG A 183 17.47 0.54 8.58
CA ARG A 183 16.52 1.14 7.63
C ARG A 183 17.21 1.96 6.53
N ARG A 184 18.44 2.45 6.78
CA ARG A 184 19.21 3.23 5.81
C ARG A 184 19.67 2.44 4.57
N HIS A 185 19.59 1.11 4.60
CA HIS A 185 19.97 0.24 3.49
C HIS A 185 18.78 -0.36 2.74
N ALA A 186 17.57 0.16 2.95
CA ALA A 186 16.35 -0.31 2.28
C ALA A 186 16.36 -0.09 0.75
N ASP A 187 17.22 0.80 0.23
CA ASP A 187 17.14 1.27 -1.16
C ASP A 187 17.77 0.33 -2.21
N SER A 188 18.42 -0.77 -1.81
CA SER A 188 18.94 -1.72 -2.80
C SER A 188 17.77 -2.42 -3.51
N ASN A 189 17.62 -2.26 -4.82
CA ASN A 189 16.58 -2.92 -5.62
C ASN A 189 16.83 -4.44 -5.79
N SER A 190 17.34 -5.10 -4.75
CA SER A 190 17.68 -6.51 -4.75
C SER A 190 16.40 -7.34 -4.72
N TYR A 191 16.30 -8.27 -5.66
CA TYR A 191 15.22 -9.25 -5.71
C TYR A 191 15.17 -10.07 -4.40
N VAL A 192 14.00 -10.10 -3.77
CA VAL A 192 13.68 -10.97 -2.63
C VAL A 192 12.64 -11.99 -3.12
N PRO A 193 12.89 -13.30 -2.99
CA PRO A 193 11.91 -14.31 -3.35
C PRO A 193 10.64 -14.21 -2.50
N SER A 194 9.56 -14.83 -2.97
CA SER A 194 8.30 -14.89 -2.24
C SER A 194 8.46 -15.63 -0.91
N LEU A 195 7.68 -15.26 0.10
CA LEU A 195 7.61 -16.03 1.34
C LEU A 195 6.85 -17.34 1.11
N ALA A 196 7.42 -18.46 1.56
CA ALA A 196 6.71 -19.73 1.55
C ALA A 196 5.46 -19.67 2.46
N ARG A 197 4.37 -20.35 2.09
CA ARG A 197 3.11 -20.42 2.85
C ARG A 197 3.12 -21.44 4.01
N GLY A 198 4.30 -21.81 4.50
CA GLY A 198 4.46 -22.80 5.56
C GLY A 198 4.20 -22.26 6.98
N LEU A 199 4.12 -23.18 7.96
CA LEU A 199 3.94 -22.84 9.38
C LEU A 199 5.02 -21.88 9.92
N THR A 200 6.23 -21.97 9.40
CA THR A 200 7.38 -21.12 9.79
C THR A 200 7.10 -19.63 9.60
N ASN A 201 6.37 -19.25 8.54
CA ASN A 201 6.11 -17.86 8.20
C ASN A 201 4.71 -17.40 8.59
N ARG A 202 3.95 -18.24 9.32
CA ARG A 202 2.54 -17.96 9.64
C ARG A 202 2.36 -16.63 10.38
N ASN A 203 3.24 -16.35 11.34
CA ASN A 203 3.22 -15.10 12.10
C ASN A 203 3.51 -13.87 11.24
N ILE A 204 4.41 -13.99 10.25
CA ILE A 204 4.73 -12.90 9.31
C ILE A 204 3.54 -12.62 8.41
N HIS A 205 2.96 -13.66 7.79
CA HIS A 205 1.77 -13.51 6.95
C HIS A 205 0.60 -12.89 7.73
N ALA A 206 0.28 -13.45 8.90
CA ALA A 206 -0.80 -12.92 9.74
C ALA A 206 -0.56 -11.45 10.16
N HIS A 207 0.70 -11.08 10.43
CA HIS A 207 1.04 -9.71 10.75
C HIS A 207 0.85 -8.78 9.55
N LEU A 208 1.37 -9.13 8.37
CA LEU A 208 1.19 -8.36 7.14
C LEU A 208 -0.28 -8.20 6.76
N GLU A 209 -1.07 -9.27 6.85
CA GLU A 209 -2.52 -9.25 6.64
C GLU A 209 -3.23 -8.29 7.60
N SER A 210 -2.83 -8.30 8.87
CA SER A 210 -3.39 -7.37 9.88
C SER A 210 -3.02 -5.91 9.58
N LEU A 211 -1.83 -5.63 9.05
CA LEU A 211 -1.44 -4.29 8.62
C LEU A 211 -2.33 -3.80 7.47
N ASP A 212 -2.59 -4.65 6.47
CA ASP A 212 -3.49 -4.33 5.36
C ASP A 212 -4.93 -4.09 5.86
N GLU A 213 -5.41 -4.89 6.81
CA GLU A 213 -6.70 -4.69 7.45
C GLU A 213 -6.79 -3.31 8.15
N PHE A 214 -5.75 -2.92 8.90
CA PHE A 214 -5.74 -1.61 9.56
C PHE A 214 -5.75 -0.45 8.56
N VAL A 215 -5.04 -0.55 7.43
CA VAL A 215 -5.10 0.45 6.36
C VAL A 215 -6.51 0.54 5.78
N ALA A 216 -7.14 -0.59 5.49
CA ALA A 216 -8.51 -0.63 5.00
C ALA A 216 -9.50 -0.01 6.00
N ARG A 217 -9.39 -0.35 7.28
CA ARG A 217 -10.21 0.21 8.36
C ARG A 217 -10.01 1.71 8.50
N LEU A 218 -8.78 2.22 8.49
CA LEU A 218 -8.53 3.67 8.52
C LEU A 218 -9.12 4.38 7.31
N ASN A 219 -8.97 3.82 6.10
CA ASN A 219 -9.53 4.39 4.88
C ASN A 219 -11.07 4.46 4.90
N SER A 220 -11.73 3.51 5.57
CA SER A 220 -13.17 3.52 5.76
C SER A 220 -13.68 4.63 6.70
N VAL A 221 -12.81 5.22 7.54
CA VAL A 221 -13.21 6.30 8.45
C VAL A 221 -13.48 7.58 7.67
N GLU A 222 -14.75 8.00 7.67
CA GLU A 222 -15.19 9.25 7.05
C GLU A 222 -14.66 10.48 7.78
N SER A 223 -14.14 11.44 7.00
CA SER A 223 -13.53 12.64 7.57
C SER A 223 -14.49 13.81 7.71
N TRP A 224 -15.69 13.74 7.13
CA TRP A 224 -16.71 14.82 7.13
C TRP A 224 -16.17 16.22 6.74
N GLY A 225 -15.14 16.28 5.90
CA GLY A 225 -14.47 17.53 5.53
C GLY A 225 -13.58 18.16 6.62
N ILE A 226 -13.41 17.50 7.77
CA ILE A 226 -12.61 17.99 8.89
C ILE A 226 -11.14 17.65 8.69
N GLU A 227 -10.29 18.67 8.71
CA GLU A 227 -8.85 18.52 8.45
C GLU A 227 -8.13 17.74 9.55
N ASP A 228 -8.50 17.90 10.83
CA ASP A 228 -7.89 17.13 11.93
C ASP A 228 -8.12 15.62 11.76
N VAL A 229 -9.34 15.20 11.41
CA VAL A 229 -9.66 13.79 11.14
C VAL A 229 -8.83 13.25 9.97
N ARG A 230 -8.69 14.03 8.87
CA ARG A 230 -7.83 13.67 7.73
C ARG A 230 -6.36 13.55 8.14
N GLY A 231 -5.87 14.51 8.91
CA GLY A 231 -4.49 14.56 9.40
C GLY A 231 -4.15 13.33 10.24
N ARG A 232 -4.98 13.00 11.24
CA ARG A 232 -4.79 11.82 12.10
C ARG A 232 -4.89 10.52 11.32
N ARG A 233 -5.86 10.40 10.41
CA ARG A 233 -5.99 9.21 9.54
C ARG A 233 -4.73 9.00 8.70
N LYS A 234 -4.23 10.05 8.04
CA LYS A 234 -2.98 10.00 7.26
C LYS A 234 -1.78 9.63 8.13
N ALA A 235 -1.68 10.19 9.33
CA ALA A 235 -0.61 9.85 10.26
C ALA A 235 -0.64 8.37 10.67
N GLY A 236 -1.82 7.82 10.96
CA GLY A 236 -1.99 6.39 11.25
C GLY A 236 -1.60 5.49 10.08
N ILE A 237 -2.05 5.80 8.86
CA ILE A 237 -1.67 5.05 7.65
C ILE A 237 -0.16 5.07 7.46
N ARG A 238 0.48 6.23 7.64
CA ARG A 238 1.94 6.37 7.53
C ARG A 238 2.67 5.49 8.55
N GLN A 239 2.22 5.44 9.80
CA GLN A 239 2.82 4.57 10.81
C GLN A 239 2.71 3.08 10.44
N ILE A 240 1.56 2.66 9.89
CA ILE A 240 1.36 1.29 9.42
C ILE A 240 2.29 0.98 8.23
N GLN A 241 2.46 1.92 7.30
CA GLN A 241 3.40 1.78 6.18
C GLN A 241 4.85 1.66 6.65
N GLU A 242 5.26 2.47 7.64
CA GLU A 242 6.61 2.40 8.23
C GLU A 242 6.87 1.04 8.91
N GLU A 243 5.83 0.41 9.49
CA GLU A 243 5.92 -0.96 10.02
C GLU A 243 6.00 -2.01 8.91
N TRP A 244 5.17 -1.86 7.87
CA TRP A 244 5.21 -2.73 6.70
C TRP A 244 6.61 -2.75 6.05
N GLU A 245 7.20 -1.57 5.86
CA GLU A 245 8.58 -1.41 5.38
C GLU A 245 9.61 -2.05 6.32
N TYR A 246 9.40 -1.96 7.64
CA TYR A 246 10.27 -2.60 8.62
C TYR A 246 10.25 -4.13 8.49
N VAL A 247 9.06 -4.73 8.38
CA VAL A 247 8.92 -6.19 8.20
C VAL A 247 9.57 -6.63 6.88
N HIS A 248 9.28 -5.93 5.77
CA HIS A 248 9.92 -6.20 4.48
C HIS A 248 11.45 -6.03 4.52
N GLY A 249 11.94 -5.05 5.28
CA GLY A 249 13.36 -4.85 5.54
C GLY A 249 14.03 -6.05 6.21
N ILE A 250 13.38 -6.65 7.21
CA ILE A 250 13.86 -7.89 7.86
C ILE A 250 13.95 -9.03 6.84
N LEU A 251 12.91 -9.22 6.03
CA LEU A 251 12.88 -10.29 5.01
C LEU A 251 14.05 -10.15 4.04
N LYS A 252 14.22 -8.93 3.52
CA LYS A 252 15.28 -8.59 2.58
C LYS A 252 16.67 -8.78 3.17
N ALA A 253 16.90 -8.27 4.39
CA ALA A 253 18.19 -8.42 5.07
C ALA A 253 18.53 -9.90 5.29
N SER A 254 17.56 -10.67 5.78
CA SER A 254 17.71 -12.11 6.04
C SER A 254 18.07 -12.87 4.76
N TRP A 255 17.42 -12.53 3.65
CA TRP A 255 17.73 -13.10 2.34
C TRP A 255 19.13 -12.71 1.83
N LEU A 256 19.51 -11.43 1.92
CA LEU A 256 20.82 -10.97 1.47
C LEU A 256 21.97 -11.62 2.24
N LYS A 257 21.84 -11.75 3.56
CA LYS A 257 22.84 -12.46 4.37
C LYS A 257 22.90 -13.95 4.04
N HIS A 258 21.77 -14.57 3.73
CA HIS A 258 21.76 -15.95 3.27
C HIS A 258 22.54 -16.10 1.95
N ILE A 259 22.32 -15.20 0.99
CA ILE A 259 23.12 -15.17 -0.25
C ILE A 259 24.60 -14.91 0.05
N GLU A 260 24.94 -14.00 0.95
CA GLU A 260 26.34 -13.73 1.30
C GLU A 260 27.03 -14.97 1.91
N GLN A 261 26.32 -15.73 2.75
CA GLN A 261 26.85 -16.90 3.42
C GLN A 261 26.96 -18.14 2.51
N TYR A 262 25.99 -18.34 1.61
CA TYR A 262 25.87 -19.58 0.83
C TYR A 262 26.02 -19.38 -0.69
N GLY A 263 25.81 -18.16 -1.18
CA GLY A 263 25.83 -17.79 -2.60
C GLY A 263 27.20 -17.86 -3.26
N THR A 264 28.30 -17.82 -2.51
CA THR A 264 29.65 -18.04 -3.06
C THR A 264 29.88 -19.49 -3.52
N SER A 265 29.04 -20.43 -3.08
CA SER A 265 29.14 -21.85 -3.46
C SER A 265 28.26 -22.22 -4.66
N VAL A 266 27.36 -21.33 -5.09
CA VAL A 266 26.56 -21.53 -6.31
C VAL A 266 27.34 -20.95 -7.48
N ASN A 267 28.32 -21.74 -7.91
CA ASN A 267 29.08 -21.67 -9.15
C ASN A 267 28.45 -20.74 -10.21
N THR A 268 28.84 -19.46 -10.24
CA THR A 268 28.53 -18.52 -11.33
C THR A 268 29.27 -18.88 -12.63
N ARG A 269 30.00 -19.99 -12.64
CA ARG A 269 30.52 -20.60 -13.86
C ARG A 269 29.36 -21.31 -14.55
N THR A 270 29.00 -20.82 -15.74
CA THR A 270 28.13 -21.47 -16.73
C THR A 270 26.67 -20.98 -16.75
N VAL A 271 26.45 -19.73 -17.19
CA VAL A 271 25.61 -19.50 -18.39
C VAL A 271 26.13 -18.21 -19.07
N PHE A 272 27.22 -18.34 -19.81
CA PHE A 272 27.43 -17.44 -20.95
C PHE A 272 26.49 -17.95 -22.04
N TRP A 273 25.48 -17.14 -22.38
CA TRP A 273 24.62 -17.38 -23.53
C TRP A 273 25.47 -17.28 -24.79
N ASN A 274 25.55 -18.38 -25.54
CA ASN A 274 25.91 -18.41 -26.97
C ASN A 274 24.65 -18.13 -27.79
#